data_AF-A0A286C2C1-F1
#
_entry.id   AF-A0A286C2C1-F1
#
_cell.length_a   1.000
_cell.length_b   1.000
_cell.length_c   1.000
_cell.angle_alpha   90.00
_cell.angle_beta   90.00
_cell.angle_gamma   90.00
#
_symmetry.space_group_name_H-M   'P 1'
#
loop_
_entity.id
_entity.type
_entity.pdbx_description
1 polymer ?
#
loop_
_entity_poly.entity_id
_entity_poly.type
_entity_poly.pdbx_seq_one_letter_code
_entity_poly.pdbx_strand_id
1 'polypeptide(L)'
;MRRIAAFAVAAVFAASTAQALDVKSPGPDWTEAHRSSELVIFTKDVEEDRSIVAVSEVEAPPEVVFNVLVDFERYPEFMPYVKESRVLSREGDSEVVTYARIAPPFVNERDYPLKVRMMRGMPLNGDVFRIDWTASPEAQPEVEGVVRVRLNEGSWLAEPLSGGKRTRLTYRLLTNPGGLIPDFVVNLSNTIAIPELFQAVKKRSVEKADAFEKSK
;
A
#
# COMPACT_ATOMS: atom_id res chain seq x y z
N MET A 1 -22.30 -20.74 -62.21
CA MET A 1 -22.61 -20.34 -60.82
C MET A 1 -21.59 -20.98 -59.89
N ARG A 2 -20.59 -20.23 -59.43
CA ARG A 2 -19.58 -20.69 -58.44
C ARG A 2 -19.97 -20.08 -57.10
N ARG A 3 -20.33 -20.90 -56.10
CA ARG A 3 -20.62 -20.44 -54.74
C ARG A 3 -19.31 -20.37 -53.96
N ILE A 4 -18.96 -19.18 -53.51
CA ILE A 4 -17.87 -18.90 -52.56
C ILE A 4 -18.42 -19.25 -51.17
N ALA A 5 -17.76 -20.18 -50.47
CA ALA A 5 -18.02 -20.42 -49.05
C ALA A 5 -17.01 -19.58 -48.25
N ALA A 6 -17.47 -18.47 -47.67
CA ALA A 6 -16.69 -17.69 -46.71
C ALA A 6 -16.86 -18.33 -45.33
N PHE A 7 -15.79 -18.89 -44.78
CA PHE A 7 -15.73 -19.30 -43.37
C PHE A 7 -15.45 -18.05 -42.53
N ALA A 8 -16.45 -17.61 -41.76
CA ALA A 8 -16.25 -16.62 -40.72
C ALA A 8 -15.68 -17.32 -39.47
N VAL A 9 -14.42 -17.06 -39.16
CA VAL A 9 -13.82 -17.45 -37.87
C VAL A 9 -14.24 -16.40 -36.85
N ALA A 10 -15.20 -16.75 -35.99
CA ALA A 10 -15.57 -15.93 -34.85
C ALA A 10 -14.51 -16.14 -33.74
N ALA A 11 -13.64 -15.15 -33.55
CA ALA A 11 -12.76 -15.10 -32.39
C ALA A 11 -13.60 -14.78 -31.14
N VAL A 12 -13.83 -15.79 -30.31
CA VAL A 12 -14.44 -15.59 -28.99
C VAL A 12 -13.36 -15.04 -28.05
N PHE A 13 -13.34 -13.72 -27.86
CA PHE A 13 -12.60 -13.14 -26.74
C PHE A 13 -13.37 -13.48 -25.46
N ALA A 14 -12.84 -14.42 -24.69
CA ALA A 14 -13.30 -14.61 -23.32
C ALA A 14 -12.93 -13.35 -22.52
N ALA A 15 -13.91 -12.47 -22.31
CA ALA A 15 -13.76 -11.39 -21.36
C ALA A 15 -13.57 -12.02 -19.97
N SER A 16 -12.35 -11.96 -19.43
CA SER A 16 -12.11 -12.30 -18.03
C SER A 16 -12.94 -11.34 -17.19
N THR A 17 -14.04 -11.81 -16.63
CA THR A 17 -14.76 -11.08 -15.60
C THR A 17 -13.81 -10.94 -14.43
N ALA A 18 -13.21 -9.77 -14.26
CA ALA A 18 -12.43 -9.46 -13.07
C ALA A 18 -13.35 -9.68 -11.87
N GLN A 19 -13.11 -10.76 -11.13
CA GLN A 19 -13.91 -11.09 -9.97
C GLN A 19 -13.65 -9.99 -8.93
N ALA A 20 -14.73 -9.37 -8.44
CA ALA A 20 -14.61 -8.36 -7.39
C ALA A 20 -13.88 -8.97 -6.19
N LEU A 21 -13.01 -8.18 -5.56
CA LEU A 21 -12.30 -8.60 -4.35
C LEU A 21 -13.30 -8.96 -3.25
N ASP A 22 -13.29 -10.23 -2.83
CA ASP A 22 -14.09 -10.72 -1.71
C ASP A 22 -13.46 -10.28 -0.38
N VAL A 23 -13.74 -9.03 -0.01
CA VAL A 23 -13.30 -8.40 1.23
C VAL A 23 -14.52 -7.89 1.97
N LYS A 24 -14.72 -8.45 3.17
CA LYS A 24 -15.80 -8.07 4.09
C LYS A 24 -15.37 -6.90 4.96
N SER A 25 -16.36 -6.12 5.39
CA SER A 25 -16.14 -5.05 6.38
C SER A 25 -15.48 -5.62 7.65
N PRO A 26 -14.49 -4.91 8.25
CA PRO A 26 -13.89 -5.33 9.50
C PRO A 26 -14.85 -5.33 10.71
N GLY A 27 -15.99 -4.65 10.62
CA GLY A 27 -16.99 -4.58 11.68
C GLY A 27 -18.16 -3.62 11.37
N PRO A 28 -19.18 -3.54 12.22
CA PRO A 28 -20.38 -2.74 11.95
C PRO A 28 -20.14 -1.22 11.88
N ASP A 29 -19.11 -0.72 12.57
CA ASP A 29 -18.80 0.72 12.61
C ASP A 29 -17.86 1.19 11.49
N TRP A 30 -17.53 0.32 10.54
CA TRP A 30 -16.64 0.65 9.43
C TRP A 30 -17.46 1.06 8.20
N THR A 31 -17.06 2.18 7.60
CA THR A 31 -17.66 2.67 6.34
C THR A 31 -16.80 2.21 5.17
N GLU A 32 -17.41 1.64 4.14
CA GLU A 32 -16.73 1.38 2.86
C GLU A 32 -16.54 2.71 2.12
N ALA A 33 -15.30 3.21 2.11
CA ALA A 33 -14.95 4.48 1.49
C ALA A 33 -14.63 4.34 -0.01
N HIS A 34 -14.20 3.16 -0.45
CA HIS A 34 -13.89 2.88 -1.85
C HIS A 34 -13.98 1.39 -2.15
N ARG A 35 -14.49 1.05 -3.34
CA ARG A 35 -14.44 -0.31 -3.90
C ARG A 35 -14.24 -0.26 -5.40
N SER A 36 -13.28 -1.05 -5.86
CA SER A 36 -13.04 -1.38 -7.26
C SER A 36 -12.76 -2.87 -7.41
N SER A 37 -12.50 -3.35 -8.63
CA SER A 37 -11.98 -4.71 -8.87
C SER A 37 -10.59 -4.93 -8.26
N GLU A 38 -9.90 -3.86 -7.86
CA GLU A 38 -8.49 -3.89 -7.53
C GLU A 38 -8.16 -3.47 -6.10
N LEU A 39 -9.07 -2.76 -5.43
CA LEU A 39 -8.85 -2.18 -4.11
C LEU A 39 -10.18 -2.00 -3.38
N VAL A 40 -10.21 -2.37 -2.11
CA VAL A 40 -11.32 -2.06 -1.18
C VAL A 40 -10.74 -1.27 -0.02
N ILE A 41 -11.39 -0.17 0.36
CA ILE A 41 -10.98 0.69 1.47
C ILE A 41 -12.15 0.85 2.44
N PHE A 42 -11.90 0.55 3.71
CA PHE A 42 -12.77 0.84 4.82
C PHE A 42 -12.15 1.93 5.70
N THR A 43 -12.97 2.82 6.23
CA THR A 43 -12.56 3.84 7.18
C THR A 43 -13.46 3.85 8.40
N LYS A 44 -12.89 4.23 9.53
CA LYS A 44 -13.61 4.48 10.79
C LYS A 44 -12.98 5.70 11.44
N ASP A 45 -13.81 6.68 11.78
CA ASP A 45 -13.36 7.81 12.61
C ASP A 45 -13.29 7.35 14.08
N VAL A 46 -12.24 7.77 14.78
CA VAL A 46 -11.96 7.42 16.17
C VAL A 46 -11.64 8.73 16.89
N GLU A 47 -12.64 9.34 17.50
CA GLU A 47 -12.53 10.71 18.04
C GLU A 47 -12.07 11.71 16.96
N GLU A 48 -10.89 12.33 17.11
CA GLU A 48 -10.28 13.23 16.12
C GLU A 48 -9.36 12.50 15.13
N ASP A 49 -9.16 11.20 15.31
CA ASP A 49 -8.27 10.36 14.51
C ASP A 49 -9.02 9.55 13.46
N ARG A 50 -8.27 8.96 12.53
CA ARG A 50 -8.83 8.10 11.50
C ARG A 50 -8.14 6.75 11.42
N SER A 51 -8.95 5.70 11.43
CA SER A 51 -8.57 4.34 11.09
C SER A 51 -8.92 4.01 9.64
N ILE A 52 -8.00 3.35 8.95
CA ILE A 52 -8.11 2.91 7.56
C ILE A 52 -7.73 1.42 7.51
N VAL A 53 -8.50 0.65 6.75
CA VAL A 53 -8.14 -0.70 6.30
C VAL A 53 -8.30 -0.74 4.79
N ALA A 54 -7.23 -1.02 4.06
CA ALA A 54 -7.28 -1.15 2.62
C ALA A 54 -6.73 -2.52 2.19
N VAL A 55 -7.43 -3.19 1.28
CA VAL A 55 -7.09 -4.55 0.84
C VAL A 55 -7.05 -4.61 -0.67
N SER A 56 -6.00 -5.21 -1.20
CA SER A 56 -5.74 -5.38 -2.62
C SER A 56 -5.12 -6.75 -2.90
N GLU A 57 -5.23 -7.22 -4.13
CA GLU A 57 -4.39 -8.32 -4.66
C GLU A 57 -3.30 -7.76 -5.57
N VAL A 58 -2.11 -8.36 -5.52
CA VAL A 58 -0.92 -7.98 -6.30
C VAL A 58 -0.42 -9.21 -7.05
N GLU A 59 -0.20 -9.06 -8.36
CA GLU A 59 0.31 -10.10 -9.25
C GLU A 59 1.84 -10.26 -9.12
N ALA A 60 2.30 -10.48 -7.89
CA ALA A 60 3.69 -10.76 -7.56
C ALA A 60 3.79 -11.61 -6.28
N PRO A 61 4.87 -12.39 -6.08
CA PRO A 61 5.09 -13.14 -4.84
C PRO A 61 5.18 -12.27 -3.59
N PRO A 62 4.73 -12.74 -2.40
CA PRO A 62 4.75 -11.95 -1.17
C PRO A 62 6.12 -11.42 -0.78
N GLU A 63 7.18 -12.20 -1.04
CA GLU A 63 8.56 -11.76 -0.79
C GLU A 63 8.96 -10.56 -1.66
N VAL A 64 8.54 -10.53 -2.93
CA VAL A 64 8.82 -9.41 -3.84
C VAL A 64 8.08 -8.16 -3.37
N VAL A 65 6.80 -8.30 -3.00
CA VAL A 65 5.99 -7.21 -2.45
C VAL A 65 6.60 -6.67 -1.16
N PHE A 66 6.97 -7.56 -0.25
CA PHE A 66 7.66 -7.19 1.00
C PHE A 66 8.97 -6.44 0.73
N ASN A 67 9.81 -6.94 -0.19
CA ASN A 67 11.08 -6.29 -0.53
C ASN A 67 10.87 -4.88 -1.11
N VAL A 68 9.80 -4.65 -1.89
CA VAL A 68 9.41 -3.29 -2.34
C VAL A 68 9.00 -2.39 -1.18
N LEU A 69 8.23 -2.93 -0.21
CA LEU A 69 7.74 -2.20 0.95
C LEU A 69 8.80 -1.94 2.04
N VAL A 70 9.97 -2.57 1.99
CA VAL A 70 11.08 -2.29 2.92
C VAL A 70 12.26 -1.58 2.27
N ASP A 71 12.14 -1.23 0.98
CA ASP A 71 13.10 -0.41 0.23
C ASP A 71 12.84 1.09 0.50
N PHE A 72 12.87 1.46 1.78
CA PHE A 72 12.42 2.77 2.29
C PHE A 72 13.10 3.93 1.57
N GLU A 73 14.40 3.85 1.34
CA GLU A 73 15.19 4.94 0.74
C GLU A 73 14.82 5.20 -0.73
N ARG A 74 14.18 4.24 -1.40
CA ARG A 74 13.75 4.34 -2.80
C ARG A 74 12.30 4.82 -2.94
N TYR A 75 11.59 5.08 -1.84
CA TYR A 75 10.22 5.58 -1.88
C TYR A 75 10.03 6.84 -2.76
N PRO A 76 10.92 7.86 -2.76
CA PRO A 76 10.75 9.02 -3.63
C PRO A 76 10.70 8.71 -5.13
N GLU A 77 11.14 7.51 -5.55
CA GLU A 77 11.11 7.10 -6.95
C GLU A 77 9.74 6.60 -7.43
N PHE A 78 8.85 6.19 -6.52
CA PHE A 78 7.60 5.55 -6.90
C PHE A 78 6.40 5.83 -6.00
N MET A 79 6.62 6.06 -4.70
CA MET A 79 5.53 6.34 -3.77
C MET A 79 4.99 7.75 -4.01
N PRO A 80 3.66 7.93 -4.08
CA PRO A 80 3.06 9.23 -4.36
C PRO A 80 3.36 10.22 -3.24
N TYR A 81 3.60 11.48 -3.62
CA TYR A 81 3.84 12.61 -2.70
C TYR A 81 5.09 12.53 -1.82
N VAL A 82 5.87 11.44 -1.85
CA VAL A 82 7.10 11.32 -1.06
C VAL A 82 8.20 12.19 -1.67
N LYS A 83 8.63 13.22 -0.95
CA LYS A 83 9.76 14.09 -1.33
C LYS A 83 11.09 13.57 -0.84
N GLU A 84 11.09 12.95 0.32
CA GLU A 84 12.29 12.45 0.99
C GLU A 84 11.93 11.20 1.78
N SER A 85 12.84 10.22 1.76
CA SER A 85 12.75 9.04 2.61
C SER A 85 14.15 8.57 2.96
N ARG A 86 14.38 8.28 4.25
CA ARG A 86 15.69 7.88 4.79
C ARG A 86 15.53 6.81 5.84
N VAL A 87 16.58 6.00 5.99
CA VAL A 87 16.77 5.16 7.17
C VAL A 87 17.64 5.92 8.17
N LEU A 88 17.13 6.14 9.37
CA LEU A 88 17.84 6.82 10.45
C LEU A 88 18.73 5.86 11.24
N SER A 89 18.21 4.66 11.52
CA SER A 89 18.96 3.60 12.21
C SER A 89 18.40 2.22 11.88
N ARG A 90 19.23 1.20 12.05
CA ARG A 90 18.84 -0.21 11.95
C ARG A 90 19.31 -0.95 13.20
N GLU A 91 18.44 -1.79 13.75
CA GLU A 91 18.72 -2.67 14.88
C GLU A 91 18.48 -4.11 14.40
N GLY A 92 19.56 -4.76 13.96
CA GLY A 92 19.48 -6.07 13.30
C GLY A 92 18.70 -6.02 11.98
N ASP A 93 18.09 -7.16 11.63
CA ASP A 93 17.41 -7.33 10.34
C ASP A 93 15.91 -7.02 10.39
N SER A 94 15.34 -6.86 11.59
CA SER A 94 13.89 -6.78 11.81
C SER A 94 13.41 -5.44 12.37
N GLU A 95 14.29 -4.58 12.90
CA GLU A 95 13.91 -3.26 13.42
C GLU A 95 14.66 -2.14 12.68
N VAL A 96 13.92 -1.11 12.28
CA VAL A 96 14.45 0.07 11.58
C VAL A 96 13.71 1.32 12.02
N VAL A 97 14.44 2.42 12.19
CA VAL A 97 13.84 3.75 12.33
C VAL A 97 13.99 4.47 11.00
N THR A 98 12.88 4.96 10.46
CA THR A 98 12.81 5.63 9.17
C THR A 98 12.33 7.06 9.33
N TYR A 99 12.59 7.89 8.33
CA TYR A 99 12.04 9.23 8.18
C TYR A 99 11.46 9.35 6.79
N ALA A 100 10.23 9.87 6.68
CA ALA A 100 9.68 10.28 5.39
C ALA A 100 9.06 11.67 5.47
N ARG A 101 9.15 12.41 4.37
CA ARG A 101 8.53 13.72 4.18
C ARG A 101 7.65 13.69 2.93
N ILE A 102 6.38 14.05 3.10
CA ILE A 102 5.38 14.05 2.05
C ILE A 102 4.87 15.46 1.76
N ALA A 103 4.54 15.72 0.49
CA ALA A 103 3.92 16.95 0.02
C ALA A 103 2.62 16.65 -0.74
N PRO A 104 1.54 16.27 -0.02
CA PRO A 104 0.23 16.14 -0.63
C PRO A 104 -0.30 17.51 -1.07
N PRO A 105 -1.14 17.58 -2.12
CA PRO A 105 -1.68 18.84 -2.63
C PRO A 105 -2.63 19.50 -1.62
N PHE A 106 -2.79 20.82 -1.70
CA PHE A 106 -3.74 21.66 -0.95
C PHE A 106 -3.49 21.84 0.55
N VAL A 107 -2.45 21.22 1.11
CA VAL A 107 -2.14 21.26 2.54
C VAL A 107 -0.62 21.24 2.76
N ASN A 108 -0.16 21.69 3.94
CA ASN A 108 1.28 21.80 4.25
C ASN A 108 2.01 20.45 4.16
N GLU A 109 3.32 20.48 3.97
CA GLU A 109 4.10 19.24 3.98
C GLU A 109 4.03 18.57 5.36
N ARG A 110 4.09 17.23 5.38
CA ARG A 110 4.14 16.45 6.61
C ARG A 110 5.43 15.66 6.66
N ASP A 111 5.95 15.45 7.85
CA ASP A 111 6.96 14.45 8.09
C ASP A 111 6.57 13.50 9.23
N TYR A 112 7.13 12.30 9.16
CA TYR A 112 6.92 11.27 10.17
C TYR A 112 8.16 10.38 10.27
N PRO A 113 8.86 10.43 11.41
CA PRO A 113 9.79 9.39 11.77
C PRO A 113 9.00 8.20 12.32
N LEU A 114 9.31 6.98 11.86
CA LEU A 114 8.60 5.76 12.24
C LEU A 114 9.57 4.74 12.80
N LYS A 115 9.23 4.11 13.93
CA LYS A 115 9.85 2.85 14.36
C LYS A 115 9.10 1.71 13.69
N VAL A 116 9.83 0.90 12.92
CA VAL A 116 9.27 -0.16 12.08
C VAL A 116 9.81 -1.51 12.55
N ARG A 117 8.92 -2.51 12.62
CA ARG A 117 9.23 -3.92 12.88
C ARG A 117 8.83 -4.76 11.69
N MET A 118 9.68 -5.70 11.30
CA MET A 118 9.51 -6.51 10.10
C MET A 118 9.56 -8.00 10.45
N MET A 119 8.62 -8.75 9.91
CA MET A 119 8.57 -10.21 9.97
C MET A 119 8.56 -10.76 8.55
N ARG A 120 9.54 -11.61 8.23
CA ARG A 120 9.60 -12.31 6.95
C ARG A 120 8.69 -13.54 6.96
N GLY A 121 8.22 -13.94 5.78
CA GLY A 121 7.50 -15.19 5.58
C GLY A 121 8.35 -16.40 5.92
N MET A 122 7.74 -17.36 6.60
CA MET A 122 8.31 -18.66 6.93
C MET A 122 7.23 -19.74 6.77
N PRO A 123 7.59 -21.00 6.46
CA PRO A 123 6.58 -22.05 6.34
C PRO A 123 5.69 -22.20 7.58
N LEU A 124 6.25 -21.96 8.78
CA LEU A 124 5.52 -22.03 10.05
C LEU A 124 4.44 -20.94 10.20
N ASN A 125 4.57 -19.79 9.54
CA ASN A 125 3.58 -18.72 9.55
C ASN A 125 2.74 -18.66 8.27
N GLY A 126 2.82 -19.70 7.42
CA GLY A 126 2.14 -19.75 6.14
C GLY A 126 2.72 -18.80 5.10
N ASP A 127 4.04 -18.54 5.14
CA ASP A 127 4.76 -17.63 4.25
C ASP A 127 4.19 -16.20 4.22
N VAL A 128 3.66 -15.76 5.36
CA VAL A 128 3.08 -14.43 5.55
C VAL A 128 4.16 -13.43 5.95
N PHE A 129 4.23 -12.32 5.23
CA PHE A 129 5.13 -11.21 5.54
C PHE A 129 4.37 -10.09 6.22
N ARG A 130 4.98 -9.45 7.22
CA ARG A 130 4.38 -8.36 7.97
C ARG A 130 5.36 -7.24 8.24
N ILE A 131 4.87 -6.00 8.13
CA ILE A 131 5.59 -4.79 8.51
C ILE A 131 4.67 -4.03 9.45
N ASP A 132 5.09 -3.75 10.66
CA ASP A 132 4.38 -2.95 11.65
C ASP A 132 5.15 -1.66 11.90
N TRP A 133 4.45 -0.56 12.14
CA TRP A 133 5.10 0.68 12.53
C TRP A 133 4.30 1.48 13.55
N THR A 134 5.03 2.30 14.30
CA THR A 134 4.48 3.33 15.18
C THR A 134 5.27 4.63 14.98
N ALA A 135 4.61 5.77 15.21
CA ALA A 135 5.27 7.06 15.18
C ALA A 135 6.39 7.12 16.23
N SER A 136 7.52 7.72 15.86
CA SER A 136 8.64 8.02 16.75
C SER A 136 9.06 9.49 16.57
N PRO A 137 8.21 10.45 16.97
CA PRO A 137 8.41 11.86 16.61
C PRO A 137 9.76 12.43 17.04
N GLU A 138 10.34 11.92 18.13
CA GLU A 138 11.62 12.39 18.67
C GLU A 138 12.85 11.85 17.94
N ALA A 139 12.69 10.90 17.00
CA ALA A 139 13.82 10.32 16.27
C ALA A 139 14.46 11.29 15.26
N GLN A 140 13.80 12.41 14.95
CA GLN A 140 14.30 13.45 14.05
C GLN A 140 13.85 14.82 14.56
N PRO A 141 14.73 15.84 14.59
CA PRO A 141 14.33 17.22 14.90
C PRO A 141 13.19 17.70 14.01
N GLU A 142 12.33 18.58 14.54
CA GLU A 142 11.26 19.18 13.74
C GLU A 142 11.84 20.07 12.63
N VAL A 143 11.19 20.03 11.47
CA VAL A 143 11.56 20.84 10.30
C VAL A 143 10.63 22.04 10.25
N GLU A 144 11.19 23.24 10.21
CA GLU A 144 10.40 24.47 10.12
C GLU A 144 9.47 24.46 8.89
N GLY A 145 8.20 24.83 9.10
CA GLY A 145 7.18 24.85 8.05
C GLY A 145 6.63 23.47 7.65
N VAL A 146 7.04 22.38 8.32
CA VAL A 146 6.55 21.03 8.10
C VAL A 146 5.73 20.55 9.30
N VAL A 147 4.56 19.98 9.04
CA VAL A 147 3.68 19.45 10.08
C VAL A 147 4.17 18.05 10.50
N ARG A 148 4.65 17.92 11.73
CA ARG A 148 5.05 16.63 12.31
C ARG A 148 3.84 15.78 12.68
N VAL A 149 3.68 14.65 12.01
CA VAL A 149 2.65 13.66 12.33
C VAL A 149 3.05 12.91 13.60
N ARG A 150 2.19 12.95 14.61
CA ARG A 150 2.45 12.36 15.94
C ARG A 150 1.73 11.05 16.19
N LEU A 151 0.59 10.84 15.53
CA LEU A 151 -0.11 9.56 15.53
C LEU A 151 -0.04 8.96 14.13
N ASN A 152 0.73 7.88 14.02
CA ASN A 152 0.83 7.07 12.81
C ASN A 152 1.21 5.65 13.23
N GLU A 153 0.21 4.81 13.35
CA GLU A 153 0.37 3.40 13.69
C GLU A 153 -0.25 2.56 12.60
N GLY A 154 0.46 1.55 12.13
CA GLY A 154 -0.07 0.79 11.01
C GLY A 154 0.67 -0.48 10.73
N SER A 155 0.16 -1.18 9.71
CA SER A 155 0.80 -2.40 9.23
C SER A 155 0.55 -2.65 7.76
N TRP A 156 1.52 -3.32 7.14
CA TRP A 156 1.36 -4.06 5.90
C TRP A 156 1.37 -5.55 6.23
N LEU A 157 0.42 -6.29 5.67
CA LEU A 157 0.36 -7.75 5.71
C LEU A 157 0.29 -8.27 4.28
N ALA A 158 1.29 -9.06 3.88
CA ALA A 158 1.38 -9.68 2.57
C ALA A 158 1.20 -11.20 2.72
N GLU A 159 0.03 -11.69 2.35
CA GLU A 159 -0.35 -13.11 2.46
C GLU A 159 -0.26 -13.79 1.08
N PRO A 160 0.26 -15.03 0.99
CA PRO A 160 0.34 -15.73 -0.27
C PRO A 160 -1.04 -16.10 -0.80
N LEU A 161 -1.22 -15.87 -2.10
CA LEU A 161 -2.34 -16.37 -2.90
C LEU A 161 -1.80 -17.26 -4.03
N SER A 162 -2.65 -18.13 -4.56
CA SER A 162 -2.33 -18.94 -5.76
C SER A 162 -1.01 -19.70 -5.63
N GLY A 163 -0.71 -20.25 -4.45
CA GLY A 163 0.53 -20.98 -4.18
C GLY A 163 1.78 -20.09 -4.12
N GLY A 164 1.65 -18.83 -3.69
CA GLY A 164 2.76 -17.89 -3.53
C GLY A 164 3.12 -17.09 -4.78
N LYS A 165 2.36 -17.25 -5.88
CA LYS A 165 2.55 -16.47 -7.11
C LYS A 165 1.94 -15.07 -7.04
N ARG A 166 0.93 -14.90 -6.18
CA ARG A 166 0.20 -13.65 -5.99
C ARG A 166 0.17 -13.31 -4.51
N THR A 167 -0.16 -12.07 -4.20
CA THR A 167 -0.18 -11.56 -2.83
C THR A 167 -1.52 -10.90 -2.53
N ARG A 168 -2.15 -11.26 -1.41
CA ARG A 168 -3.15 -10.41 -0.78
C ARG A 168 -2.41 -9.42 0.11
N LEU A 169 -2.53 -8.14 -0.21
CA LEU A 169 -1.90 -7.05 0.51
C LEU A 169 -2.95 -6.29 1.33
N THR A 170 -2.80 -6.33 2.65
CA THR A 170 -3.64 -5.58 3.59
C THR A 170 -2.83 -4.45 4.21
N TYR A 171 -3.32 -3.23 4.07
CA TYR A 171 -2.84 -2.03 4.74
C TYR A 171 -3.75 -1.68 5.90
N ARG A 172 -3.17 -1.34 7.05
CA ARG A 172 -3.89 -0.72 8.18
C ARG A 172 -3.18 0.53 8.60
N LEU A 173 -3.94 1.57 8.91
CA LEU A 173 -3.39 2.82 9.43
C LEU A 173 -4.37 3.44 10.42
N LEU A 174 -3.89 3.75 11.62
CA LEU A 174 -4.47 4.73 12.54
C LEU A 174 -3.59 5.96 12.46
N THR A 175 -4.18 7.11 12.14
CA THR A 175 -3.40 8.34 12.02
C THR A 175 -4.18 9.58 12.42
N ASN A 176 -3.43 10.54 12.99
CA ASN A 176 -3.82 11.93 13.07
C ASN A 176 -2.90 12.75 12.16
N PRO A 177 -3.38 13.24 11.02
CA PRO A 177 -2.53 13.95 10.07
C PRO A 177 -2.14 15.36 10.55
N GLY A 178 -2.73 15.85 11.65
CA GLY A 178 -2.41 17.11 12.29
C GLY A 178 -2.78 18.35 11.48
N GLY A 179 -2.88 19.48 12.18
CA GLY A 179 -3.21 20.77 11.58
C GLY A 179 -4.66 20.84 11.07
N LEU A 180 -4.99 21.95 10.40
CA LEU A 180 -6.31 22.16 9.81
C LEU A 180 -6.38 21.45 8.45
N ILE A 181 -7.13 20.36 8.37
CA ILE A 181 -7.35 19.62 7.13
C ILE A 181 -8.81 19.78 6.69
N PRO A 182 -9.05 20.37 5.52
CA PRO A 182 -10.41 20.44 4.98
C PRO A 182 -10.99 19.04 4.68
N ASP A 183 -12.30 18.87 4.87
CA ASP A 183 -13.00 17.59 4.63
C ASP A 183 -12.82 17.04 3.20
N PHE A 184 -12.66 17.92 2.21
CA PHE A 184 -12.40 17.47 0.84
C PHE A 184 -11.04 16.77 0.72
N VAL A 185 -10.02 17.18 1.48
CA VAL A 185 -8.68 16.55 1.47
C VAL A 185 -8.74 15.18 2.10
N VAL A 186 -9.54 15.03 3.16
CA VAL A 186 -9.89 13.75 3.76
C VAL A 186 -10.47 12.79 2.71
N ASN A 187 -11.43 13.26 1.90
CA ASN A 187 -12.02 12.45 0.84
C ASN A 187 -11.03 12.10 -0.28
N LEU A 188 -10.15 13.05 -0.66
CA LEU A 188 -9.09 12.81 -1.64
C LEU A 188 -8.09 11.74 -1.17
N SER A 189 -7.84 11.63 0.14
CA SER A 189 -7.02 10.56 0.70
C SER A 189 -7.55 9.18 0.32
N ASN A 190 -8.85 8.97 0.51
CA ASN A 190 -9.50 7.68 0.25
C ASN A 190 -9.71 7.40 -1.24
N THR A 191 -9.98 8.44 -2.03
CA THR A 191 -10.36 8.29 -3.44
C THR A 191 -9.21 8.45 -4.43
N ILE A 192 -8.08 9.03 -4.00
CA ILE A 192 -6.91 9.29 -4.84
C ILE A 192 -5.64 8.79 -4.17
N ALA A 193 -5.25 9.32 -3.00
CA ALA A 193 -3.92 9.09 -2.46
C ALA A 193 -3.65 7.61 -2.10
N ILE A 194 -4.59 6.95 -1.42
CA ILE A 194 -4.47 5.51 -1.09
C ILE A 194 -4.55 4.64 -2.37
N PRO A 195 -5.48 4.87 -3.31
CA PRO A 195 -5.44 4.20 -4.60
C PRO A 195 -4.11 4.35 -5.34
N GLU A 196 -3.55 5.56 -5.43
CA GLU A 196 -2.24 5.82 -6.05
C GLU A 196 -1.10 5.09 -5.32
N LEU A 197 -1.13 5.04 -3.98
CA LEU A 197 -0.18 4.29 -3.18
C LEU A 197 -0.19 2.81 -3.54
N PHE A 198 -1.38 2.19 -3.60
CA PHE A 198 -1.50 0.78 -3.98
C PHE A 198 -1.08 0.53 -5.43
N GLN A 199 -1.42 1.44 -6.36
CA GLN A 199 -0.99 1.32 -7.76
C GLN A 199 0.54 1.41 -7.89
N ALA A 200 1.17 2.34 -7.18
CA ALA A 200 2.61 2.49 -7.15
C ALA A 200 3.32 1.22 -6.64
N VAL A 201 2.84 0.65 -5.53
CA VAL A 201 3.36 -0.60 -4.97
C VAL A 201 3.18 -1.75 -5.96
N LYS A 202 1.96 -1.94 -6.50
CA LYS A 202 1.67 -2.99 -7.49
C LYS A 202 2.61 -2.92 -8.68
N LYS A 203 2.69 -1.76 -9.31
CA LYS A 203 3.53 -1.54 -10.49
C LYS A 203 4.99 -1.88 -10.19
N ARG A 204 5.53 -1.33 -9.09
CA ARG A 204 6.92 -1.58 -8.69
C ARG A 204 7.16 -3.07 -8.36
N SER A 205 6.20 -3.75 -7.74
CA SER A 205 6.31 -5.19 -7.44
C SER A 205 6.32 -6.06 -8.70
N VAL A 206 5.46 -5.78 -9.68
CA VAL A 206 5.44 -6.50 -10.96
C VAL A 206 6.76 -6.28 -11.72
N GLU A 207 7.24 -5.04 -11.81
CA GLU A 207 8.53 -4.72 -12.45
C GLU A 207 9.70 -5.48 -11.80
N LYS A 208 9.70 -5.60 -10.46
CA LYS A 208 10.74 -6.34 -9.72
C LYS A 208 10.61 -7.85 -9.87
N ALA A 209 9.39 -8.39 -9.94
CA ALA A 209 9.15 -9.81 -10.18
C ALA A 209 9.66 -10.22 -11.57
N ASP A 210 9.32 -9.46 -12.61
CA ASP A 210 9.77 -9.69 -13.98
C ASP A 210 11.30 -9.66 -14.11
N ALA A 211 11.95 -8.72 -13.41
CA ALA A 211 13.40 -8.61 -13.40
C ALA A 211 14.07 -9.82 -12.73
N PHE A 212 13.46 -10.34 -11.64
CA PHE A 212 13.96 -11.53 -10.96
C PHE A 212 13.83 -12.77 -11.83
N GLU A 213 12.71 -12.96 -12.54
CA GLU A 213 12.52 -14.09 -13.45
C GLU A 213 13.51 -14.06 -14.63
N LYS A 214 13.76 -12.88 -15.22
CA LYS A 214 14.73 -12.73 -16.33
C LYS A 214 16.18 -12.95 -15.93
N SER A 215 16.48 -12.92 -14.63
CA SER A 215 17.83 -13.13 -14.10
C SER A 215 18.16 -14.60 -13.78
N LYS A 216 17.16 -15.49 -13.89
CA LYS A 216 17.32 -16.95 -13.76
C LYS A 216 17.56 -17.60 -15.12
#